data_AF-A0A382WXF3-F1
#
_entry.id   AF-A0A382WXF3-F1
#
_cell.length_a   1.000
_cell.length_b   1.000
_cell.length_c   1.000
_cell.angle_alpha   90.00
_cell.angle_beta   90.00
_cell.angle_gamma   90.00
#
_symmetry.space_group_name_H-M   'P 1'
#
loop_
_entity.id
_entity.type
_entity.pdbx_description
1 polymer ?
#
loop_
_entity_poly.entity_id
_entity_poly.type
_entity_poly.pdbx_seq_one_letter_code
_entity_poly.pdbx_strand_id
1 'polypeptide(L)'
;GAVPLRNLTSHFGDPKLRFTFAGSSGNTPEGRSPMAKAVSHNVTRPGRTHGDPDVKIPVAEDLVTEPGNPVCEEDLSYYGREHPIEAHFIENSADREWLWTVYTPEFAEWRRRHEERERPLAEAGEVSGDIEPTSELQPGIDVTESIRIKARELGFGEPGFTRYDRRYTYTSRKRWVRFTHAICLALEQDYAATQTLPSEESEHAHFGTYEIEEAYCLELADHIRSLGYHAQIHGHSDSSAPYIPLFVSAGLGQLGANGQLLSPHFGSRARLMV
;
A
#
# COMPACT_ATOMS: atom_id res chain seq x y z
N GLY A 1 -10.22 -11.04 37.85
CA GLY A 1 -11.34 -11.90 37.42
C GLY A 1 -11.55 -11.67 35.95
N ALA A 2 -11.18 -12.65 35.14
CA ALA A 2 -11.23 -12.58 33.68
C ALA A 2 -12.68 -12.69 33.19
N VAL A 3 -13.06 -11.82 32.25
CA VAL A 3 -14.33 -11.88 31.51
C VAL A 3 -14.01 -12.37 30.10
N PRO A 4 -14.59 -13.47 29.60
CA PRO A 4 -14.21 -14.06 28.32
C PRO A 4 -14.95 -13.39 27.15
N LEU A 5 -14.19 -13.17 26.07
CA LEU A 5 -14.67 -12.82 24.73
C LEU A 5 -15.63 -13.90 24.22
N ARG A 6 -16.87 -13.51 23.90
CA ARG A 6 -17.85 -14.38 23.25
C ARG A 6 -17.76 -14.22 21.73
N ASN A 7 -17.61 -15.38 21.09
CA ASN A 7 -17.82 -15.70 19.68
C ASN A 7 -18.97 -14.92 19.02
N LEU A 8 -18.68 -14.25 17.91
CA LEU A 8 -19.64 -13.93 16.86
C LEU A 8 -19.21 -14.64 15.58
N THR A 9 -19.50 -15.94 15.54
CA THR A 9 -19.62 -16.69 14.28
C THR A 9 -21.00 -16.41 13.70
N SER A 10 -21.08 -15.76 12.54
CA SER A 10 -22.26 -15.84 11.67
C SER A 10 -21.84 -16.39 10.32
N HIS A 11 -22.19 -17.65 10.11
CA HIS A 11 -22.31 -18.29 8.80
C HIS A 11 -23.17 -17.44 7.87
N PHE A 12 -22.76 -17.27 6.62
CA PHE A 12 -23.57 -17.58 5.43
C PHE A 12 -22.64 -17.71 4.23
N GLY A 13 -22.30 -18.97 3.93
CA GLY A 13 -21.83 -19.34 2.60
C GLY A 13 -23.02 -19.52 1.68
N ASP A 14 -23.01 -18.84 0.54
CA ASP A 14 -23.79 -19.22 -0.63
C ASP A 14 -22.84 -19.26 -1.85
N PRO A 15 -22.54 -20.44 -2.42
CA PRO A 15 -21.57 -20.59 -3.51
C PRO A 15 -22.19 -20.35 -4.90
N LYS A 16 -23.13 -19.39 -5.03
CA LYS A 16 -23.76 -19.05 -6.32
C LYS A 16 -24.00 -17.54 -6.50
N LEU A 17 -22.93 -16.75 -6.48
CA LEU A 17 -22.95 -15.40 -7.06
C LEU A 17 -21.83 -15.28 -8.09
N ARG A 18 -22.15 -15.68 -9.34
CA ARG A 18 -21.38 -15.26 -10.51
C ARG A 18 -21.66 -13.76 -10.71
N PHE A 19 -20.73 -12.91 -10.31
CA PHE A 19 -20.79 -11.49 -10.66
C PHE A 19 -20.30 -11.28 -12.10
N THR A 20 -21.25 -11.15 -13.01
CA THR A 20 -21.04 -10.43 -14.28
C THR A 20 -20.86 -8.95 -13.98
N PHE A 21 -19.76 -8.36 -14.43
CA PHE A 21 -19.56 -6.90 -14.45
C PHE A 21 -20.70 -6.25 -15.26
N ALA A 22 -21.62 -5.57 -14.59
CA ALA A 22 -22.54 -4.65 -15.25
C ALA A 22 -21.78 -3.34 -15.48
N GLY A 23 -21.29 -3.15 -16.71
CA GLY A 23 -20.78 -1.86 -17.17
C GLY A 23 -21.87 -0.81 -17.07
N SER A 24 -21.51 0.40 -16.65
CA SER A 24 -22.37 1.58 -16.64
C SER A 24 -23.05 1.73 -18.00
N SER A 25 -24.39 1.78 -18.01
CA SER A 25 -25.20 2.02 -19.20
C SER A 25 -25.08 3.47 -19.66
N GLY A 26 -23.93 3.80 -20.25
CA GLY A 26 -23.82 4.88 -21.21
C GLY A 26 -24.40 4.39 -22.53
N ASN A 27 -25.36 5.14 -23.07
CA ASN A 27 -26.12 4.92 -24.29
C ASN A 27 -25.35 4.17 -25.42
N THR A 28 -25.34 2.83 -25.39
CA THR A 28 -24.81 2.00 -26.47
C THR A 28 -25.91 1.84 -27.51
N PRO A 29 -25.68 2.15 -28.80
CA PRO A 29 -26.68 1.89 -29.84
C PRO A 29 -27.08 0.41 -29.81
N GLU A 30 -28.40 0.16 -29.78
CA GLU A 30 -28.98 -1.18 -29.71
C GLU A 30 -28.37 -2.09 -30.80
N GLY A 31 -27.72 -3.18 -30.40
CA GLY A 31 -27.30 -4.24 -31.32
C GLY A 31 -25.83 -4.69 -31.28
N ARG A 32 -24.95 -4.07 -30.48
CA ARG A 32 -23.59 -4.59 -30.26
C ARG A 32 -23.51 -5.38 -28.95
N SER A 33 -23.56 -6.71 -29.06
CA SER A 33 -22.98 -7.57 -28.01
C SER A 33 -21.51 -7.13 -27.81
N PRO A 34 -21.02 -6.90 -26.58
CA PRO A 34 -19.62 -6.59 -26.39
C PRO A 34 -18.81 -7.77 -26.95
N MET A 35 -18.13 -7.55 -28.08
CA MET A 35 -17.24 -8.54 -28.65
C MET A 35 -16.18 -8.86 -27.60
N ALA A 36 -16.06 -10.12 -27.21
CA ALA A 36 -14.94 -10.58 -26.40
C ALA A 36 -13.65 -10.19 -27.13
N LYS A 37 -12.85 -9.32 -26.52
CA LYS A 37 -11.59 -8.88 -27.10
C LYS A 37 -10.64 -10.07 -27.21
N ALA A 38 -9.80 -10.08 -28.25
CA ALA A 38 -8.74 -11.07 -28.37
C ALA A 38 -7.79 -10.96 -27.16
N VAL A 39 -7.47 -12.10 -26.56
CA VAL A 39 -6.57 -12.18 -25.40
C VAL A 39 -5.15 -12.40 -25.92
N SER A 40 -4.23 -11.50 -25.58
CA SER A 40 -2.82 -11.64 -25.91
C SER A 40 -2.14 -12.69 -25.03
N HIS A 41 -2.27 -12.55 -23.72
CA HIS A 41 -1.67 -13.44 -22.73
C HIS A 41 -2.44 -13.39 -21.41
N ASN A 42 -2.14 -14.33 -20.50
CA ASN A 42 -2.68 -14.33 -19.14
C ASN A 42 -1.56 -14.00 -18.16
N VAL A 43 -1.83 -13.08 -17.24
CA VAL A 43 -0.96 -12.80 -16.09
C VAL A 43 -1.47 -13.58 -14.90
N THR A 44 -0.61 -14.37 -14.27
CA THR A 44 -0.92 -15.07 -13.02
C THR A 44 -0.42 -14.23 -11.85
N ARG A 45 -1.29 -13.95 -10.90
CA ARG A 45 -0.98 -13.19 -9.67
C ARG A 45 -1.41 -14.02 -8.46
N PRO A 46 -0.78 -13.85 -7.29
CA PRO A 46 -1.28 -14.44 -6.06
C PRO A 46 -2.73 -14.04 -5.78
N GLY A 47 -3.44 -14.84 -4.99
CA GLY A 47 -4.77 -14.48 -4.51
C GLY A 47 -4.80 -13.19 -3.67
N ARG A 48 -5.99 -12.62 -3.46
CA ARG A 48 -6.17 -11.35 -2.74
C ARG A 48 -5.64 -11.41 -1.30
N THR A 49 -5.90 -12.50 -0.59
CA THR A 49 -5.44 -12.73 0.79
C THR A 49 -4.53 -13.96 0.88
N HIS A 50 -3.82 -14.12 2.00
CA HIS A 50 -2.97 -15.29 2.21
C HIS A 50 -3.79 -16.58 2.18
N GLY A 51 -3.38 -17.54 1.36
CA GLY A 51 -4.10 -18.80 1.15
C GLY A 51 -5.16 -18.77 0.06
N ASP A 52 -5.54 -17.59 -0.46
CA ASP A 52 -6.40 -17.51 -1.64
C ASP A 52 -5.69 -18.11 -2.87
N PRO A 53 -6.43 -18.79 -3.76
CA PRO A 53 -5.86 -19.32 -4.99
C PRO A 53 -5.37 -18.19 -5.90
N ASP A 54 -4.36 -18.51 -6.71
CA ASP A 54 -3.86 -17.59 -7.73
C ASP A 54 -4.96 -17.15 -8.70
N VAL A 55 -4.90 -15.87 -9.08
CA VAL A 55 -5.81 -15.26 -10.02
C VAL A 55 -5.15 -15.20 -11.39
N LYS A 56 -5.89 -15.63 -12.42
CA LYS A 56 -5.49 -15.47 -13.83
C LYS A 56 -6.22 -14.28 -14.43
N ILE A 57 -5.46 -13.30 -14.88
CA ILE A 57 -5.96 -12.05 -15.46
C ILE A 57 -5.69 -12.09 -16.97
N PRO A 58 -6.73 -12.21 -17.82
CA PRO A 58 -6.56 -12.14 -19.27
C PRO A 58 -6.27 -10.70 -19.70
N VAL A 59 -5.16 -10.49 -20.40
CA VAL A 59 -4.79 -9.19 -20.97
C VAL A 59 -5.27 -9.13 -22.41
N ALA A 60 -6.15 -8.17 -22.71
CA ALA A 60 -6.63 -7.95 -24.07
C ALA A 60 -5.51 -7.42 -24.98
N GLU A 61 -5.49 -7.81 -26.25
CA GLU A 61 -4.46 -7.39 -27.24
C GLU A 61 -4.31 -5.87 -27.34
N ASP A 62 -5.40 -5.12 -27.22
CA ASP A 62 -5.41 -3.66 -27.29
C ASP A 62 -5.00 -2.96 -25.99
N LEU A 63 -4.80 -3.73 -24.90
CA LEU A 63 -4.29 -3.26 -23.61
C LEU A 63 -2.88 -3.78 -23.30
N VAL A 64 -2.26 -4.50 -24.25
CA VAL A 64 -0.88 -4.95 -24.08
C VAL A 64 0.02 -3.73 -23.99
N THR A 65 0.83 -3.71 -22.94
CA THR A 65 1.84 -2.70 -22.68
C THR A 65 3.23 -3.34 -22.72
N GLU A 66 4.26 -2.51 -22.76
CA GLU A 66 5.65 -2.97 -22.68
C GLU A 66 6.00 -3.41 -21.24
N PRO A 67 6.96 -4.32 -21.04
CA PRO A 67 7.44 -4.67 -19.72
C PRO A 67 7.99 -3.45 -18.96
N GLY A 68 7.52 -3.26 -17.73
CA GLY A 68 7.96 -2.17 -16.85
C GLY A 68 7.23 -0.85 -17.07
N ASN A 69 7.61 0.16 -16.30
CA ASN A 69 7.09 1.51 -16.45
C ASN A 69 7.96 2.29 -17.45
N PRO A 70 7.38 2.93 -18.48
CA PRO A 70 8.14 3.84 -19.33
C PRO A 70 8.67 5.00 -18.49
N VAL A 71 9.99 5.10 -18.35
CA VAL A 71 10.67 6.17 -17.61
C VAL A 71 11.62 6.89 -18.56
N CYS A 72 11.53 8.22 -18.60
CA CYS A 72 12.54 9.06 -19.22
C CYS A 72 13.64 9.34 -18.18
N GLU A 73 14.74 8.58 -18.25
CA GLU A 73 15.82 8.65 -17.26
C GLU A 73 16.49 10.03 -17.19
N GLU A 74 16.60 10.72 -18.32
CA GLU A 74 17.15 12.08 -18.40
C GLU A 74 16.27 13.07 -17.64
N ASP A 75 14.95 13.03 -17.87
CA ASP A 75 13.99 13.89 -17.16
C ASP A 75 13.99 13.59 -15.67
N LEU A 76 13.89 12.31 -15.28
CA LEU A 76 13.85 11.92 -13.87
C LEU A 76 15.13 12.36 -13.13
N SER A 77 16.29 12.24 -13.78
CA SER A 77 17.56 12.73 -13.24
C SER A 77 17.61 14.26 -13.14
N TYR A 78 17.15 14.96 -14.18
CA TYR A 78 17.10 16.43 -14.21
C TYR A 78 16.17 16.97 -13.12
N TYR A 79 14.90 16.55 -13.10
CA TYR A 79 13.92 17.04 -12.13
C TYR A 79 14.27 16.63 -10.70
N GLY A 80 14.78 15.41 -10.48
CA GLY A 80 15.23 15.00 -9.15
C GLY A 80 16.38 15.86 -8.58
N ARG A 81 17.17 16.50 -9.45
CA ARG A 81 18.26 17.41 -9.07
C ARG A 81 17.82 18.87 -8.99
N GLU A 82 17.17 19.38 -10.03
CA GLU A 82 16.83 20.81 -10.19
C GLU A 82 15.54 21.20 -9.44
N HIS A 83 14.63 20.25 -9.24
CA HIS A 83 13.34 20.44 -8.60
C HIS A 83 13.12 19.39 -7.50
N PRO A 84 13.96 19.38 -6.46
CA PRO A 84 13.86 18.38 -5.41
C PRO A 84 12.54 18.55 -4.66
N ILE A 85 11.82 17.44 -4.53
CA ILE A 85 10.53 17.40 -3.86
C ILE A 85 10.69 17.37 -2.33
N GLU A 86 9.66 17.81 -1.62
CA GLU A 86 9.56 17.72 -0.18
C GLU A 86 8.20 17.12 0.21
N ALA A 87 8.12 16.59 1.43
CA ALA A 87 6.88 16.02 1.94
C ALA A 87 5.80 17.09 2.04
N HIS A 88 4.60 16.78 1.55
CA HIS A 88 3.47 17.72 1.54
C HIS A 88 3.12 18.27 2.92
N PHE A 89 3.34 17.50 3.99
CA PHE A 89 3.08 17.92 5.36
C PHE A 89 4.11 18.91 5.92
N ILE A 90 5.26 19.05 5.25
CA ILE A 90 6.26 20.09 5.52
C ILE A 90 5.96 21.31 4.64
N GLU A 91 5.79 21.13 3.32
CA GLU A 91 5.53 22.23 2.39
C GLU A 91 4.22 22.97 2.71
N ASN A 92 3.18 22.23 3.07
CA ASN A 92 1.83 22.73 3.33
C ASN A 92 1.47 22.60 4.82
N SER A 93 2.40 22.90 5.73
CA SER A 93 2.18 22.75 7.16
C SER A 93 0.98 23.58 7.68
N ALA A 94 0.71 24.73 7.07
CA ALA A 94 -0.44 25.57 7.38
C ALA A 94 -1.79 24.86 7.15
N ASP A 95 -1.87 23.99 6.14
CA ASP A 95 -3.08 23.21 5.86
C ASP A 95 -3.37 22.23 7.00
N ARG A 96 -2.33 21.69 7.66
CA ARG A 96 -2.49 20.82 8.84
C ARG A 96 -3.10 21.58 10.01
N GLU A 97 -2.65 22.81 10.26
CA GLU A 97 -3.22 23.66 11.30
C GLU A 97 -4.68 24.02 10.97
N TRP A 98 -4.95 24.36 9.71
CA TRP A 98 -6.29 24.68 9.25
C TRP A 98 -7.26 23.49 9.36
N LEU A 99 -6.83 22.26 9.05
CA LEU A 99 -7.65 21.05 9.16
C LEU A 99 -8.27 20.89 10.56
N TRP A 100 -7.52 21.18 11.62
CA TRP A 100 -8.02 21.12 12.99
C TRP A 100 -9.13 22.14 13.29
N THR A 101 -9.20 23.23 12.53
CA THR A 101 -10.22 24.27 12.71
C THR A 101 -11.57 23.93 12.07
N VAL A 102 -11.58 22.99 11.12
CA VAL A 102 -12.79 22.60 10.37
C VAL A 102 -13.41 21.29 10.85
N TYR A 103 -12.72 20.52 11.68
CA TYR A 103 -13.27 19.30 12.26
C TYR A 103 -14.43 19.57 13.22
N THR A 104 -15.40 18.66 13.23
CA THR A 104 -16.40 18.62 14.29
C THR A 104 -15.71 18.32 15.63
N PRO A 105 -16.26 18.78 16.78
CA PRO A 105 -15.65 18.48 18.08
C PRO A 105 -15.48 16.98 18.35
N GLU A 106 -16.45 16.16 17.91
CA GLU A 106 -16.44 14.71 18.04
C GLU A 106 -15.31 14.09 17.21
N PHE A 107 -15.21 14.44 15.92
CA PHE A 107 -14.15 13.94 15.06
C PHE A 107 -12.76 14.39 15.52
N ALA A 108 -12.63 15.63 15.99
CA ALA A 108 -11.37 16.15 16.52
C ALA A 108 -10.93 15.39 17.78
N GLU A 109 -11.86 14.99 18.66
CA GLU A 109 -11.55 14.14 19.81
C GLU A 109 -11.12 12.74 19.37
N TRP A 110 -11.81 12.14 18.41
CA TRP A 110 -11.43 10.86 17.85
C TRP A 110 -10.03 10.91 17.20
N ARG A 111 -9.75 11.94 16.41
CA ARG A 111 -8.47 12.17 15.72
C ARG A 111 -7.31 12.30 16.71
N ARG A 112 -7.49 13.04 17.81
CA ARG A 112 -6.49 13.12 18.90
C ARG A 112 -6.19 11.75 19.51
N ARG A 113 -7.22 10.95 19.80
CA ARG A 113 -7.04 9.60 20.33
C ARG A 113 -6.35 8.67 19.33
N HIS A 114 -6.62 8.82 18.04
CA HIS A 114 -5.88 8.11 17.00
C HIS A 114 -4.40 8.49 17.03
N GLU A 115 -4.07 9.78 17.04
CA GLU A 115 -2.67 10.24 17.08
C GLU A 115 -1.94 9.78 18.34
N GLU A 116 -2.63 9.66 19.47
CA GLU A 116 -2.07 9.06 20.68
C GLU A 116 -1.72 7.58 20.53
N ARG A 117 -2.49 6.82 19.75
CA ARG A 117 -2.23 5.40 19.46
C ARG A 117 -1.15 5.21 18.40
N GLU A 118 -1.13 6.07 17.38
CA GLU A 118 -0.21 5.96 16.25
C GLU A 118 1.19 6.49 16.59
N ARG A 119 1.31 7.54 17.41
CA ARG A 119 2.59 8.12 17.82
C ARG A 119 3.67 7.11 18.24
N PRO A 120 3.43 6.17 19.18
CA PRO A 120 4.48 5.21 19.56
C PRO A 120 4.91 4.28 18.42
N LEU A 121 4.01 3.99 17.47
CA LEU A 121 4.32 3.18 16.30
C LEU A 121 5.20 3.95 15.32
N ALA A 122 4.83 5.21 15.02
CA ALA A 122 5.64 6.09 14.16
C ALA A 122 7.02 6.40 14.77
N GLU A 123 7.10 6.64 16.08
CA GLU A 123 8.37 6.83 16.77
C GLU A 123 9.28 5.59 16.66
N ALA A 124 8.69 4.39 16.70
CA ALA A 124 9.43 3.14 16.49
C ALA A 124 9.85 2.96 15.02
N GLY A 125 8.99 3.33 14.07
CA GLY A 125 9.28 3.35 12.63
C GLY A 125 10.46 4.28 12.29
N GLU A 126 10.46 5.49 12.82
CA GLU A 126 11.47 6.53 12.55
C GLU A 126 12.90 6.08 12.91
N VAL A 127 13.05 5.27 13.97
CA VAL A 127 14.36 4.74 14.44
C VAL A 127 14.63 3.30 14.01
N SER A 128 13.71 2.66 13.28
CA SER A 128 13.80 1.24 12.95
C SER A 128 15.07 0.86 12.18
N GLY A 129 15.59 1.76 11.34
CA GLY A 129 16.81 1.57 10.58
C GLY A 129 18.11 1.59 11.40
N ASP A 130 18.05 1.96 12.69
CA ASP A 130 19.15 1.88 13.66
C ASP A 130 19.18 0.56 14.44
N ILE A 131 18.15 -0.28 14.31
CA ILE A 131 18.04 -1.52 15.06
C ILE A 131 18.92 -2.59 14.40
N GLU A 132 19.80 -3.18 15.20
CA GLU A 132 20.68 -4.28 14.78
C GLU A 132 19.87 -5.58 14.57
N PRO A 133 20.27 -6.43 13.59
CA PRO A 133 19.69 -7.75 13.42
C PRO A 133 19.91 -8.62 14.65
N THR A 134 18.95 -9.51 14.92
CA THR A 134 18.99 -10.42 16.09
C THR A 134 19.66 -11.76 15.78
N SER A 135 19.95 -12.02 14.51
CA SER A 135 20.64 -13.22 14.02
C SER A 135 21.80 -12.84 13.11
N GLU A 136 22.75 -13.74 12.93
CA GLU A 136 23.78 -13.59 11.90
C GLU A 136 23.22 -13.89 10.51
N LEU A 137 23.71 -13.16 9.51
CA LEU A 137 23.38 -13.38 8.11
C LEU A 137 23.85 -14.78 7.69
N GLN A 138 22.96 -15.55 7.07
CA GLN A 138 23.27 -16.87 6.53
C GLN A 138 23.61 -16.76 5.03
N PRO A 139 24.89 -16.88 4.63
CA PRO A 139 25.29 -16.67 3.24
C PRO A 139 24.66 -17.70 2.31
N GLY A 140 24.16 -17.23 1.15
CA GLY A 140 23.60 -18.11 0.11
C GLY A 140 22.16 -18.57 0.35
N ILE A 141 21.52 -18.14 1.44
CA ILE A 141 20.10 -18.38 1.70
C ILE A 141 19.28 -17.20 1.15
N ASP A 142 18.41 -17.47 0.18
CA ASP A 142 17.40 -16.52 -0.27
C ASP A 142 16.23 -16.48 0.73
N VAL A 143 16.03 -15.33 1.35
CA VAL A 143 14.98 -15.10 2.34
C VAL A 143 13.73 -14.43 1.76
N THR A 144 13.73 -14.12 0.46
CA THR A 144 12.66 -13.35 -0.20
C THR A 144 11.29 -14.00 -0.03
N GLU A 145 11.19 -15.32 -0.20
CA GLU A 145 9.92 -16.03 0.02
C GLU A 145 9.48 -16.00 1.48
N SER A 146 10.41 -16.08 2.42
CA SER A 146 10.08 -16.00 3.86
C SER A 146 9.48 -14.64 4.20
N ILE A 147 10.08 -13.56 3.71
CA ILE A 147 9.59 -12.19 3.88
C ILE A 147 8.22 -12.03 3.20
N ARG A 148 8.07 -12.53 1.96
CA ARG A 148 6.80 -12.49 1.22
C ARG A 148 5.69 -13.22 1.98
N ILE A 149 5.95 -14.43 2.47
CA ILE A 149 4.97 -15.21 3.22
C ILE A 149 4.57 -14.46 4.49
N LYS A 150 5.55 -13.97 5.27
CA LYS A 150 5.26 -13.23 6.50
C LYS A 150 4.42 -11.99 6.25
N ALA A 151 4.74 -11.20 5.22
CA ALA A 151 3.94 -10.03 4.85
C ALA A 151 2.49 -10.41 4.49
N ARG A 152 2.29 -11.50 3.74
CA ARG A 152 0.94 -11.98 3.40
C ARG A 152 0.18 -12.50 4.62
N GLU A 153 0.84 -13.23 5.53
CA GLU A 153 0.25 -13.70 6.79
C GLU A 153 -0.22 -12.55 7.68
N LEU A 154 0.52 -11.44 7.69
CA LEU A 154 0.13 -10.21 8.39
C LEU A 154 -1.10 -9.54 7.76
N GLY A 155 -1.39 -9.78 6.48
CA GLY A 155 -2.58 -9.27 5.80
C GLY A 155 -2.29 -8.26 4.70
N PHE A 156 -1.03 -7.97 4.40
CA PHE A 156 -0.67 -7.26 3.17
C PHE A 156 -1.11 -8.09 1.95
N GLY A 157 -1.49 -7.41 0.87
CA GLY A 157 -1.91 -8.06 -0.37
C GLY A 157 -0.76 -8.79 -1.07
N GLU A 158 -0.32 -8.28 -2.21
CA GLU A 158 0.91 -8.74 -2.84
C GLU A 158 2.07 -7.83 -2.41
N PRO A 159 3.09 -8.34 -1.70
CA PRO A 159 4.29 -7.56 -1.40
C PRO A 159 5.21 -7.53 -2.63
N GLY A 160 5.73 -6.34 -2.92
CA GLY A 160 6.59 -6.10 -4.07
C GLY A 160 8.02 -5.78 -3.64
N PHE A 161 9.00 -6.20 -4.43
CA PHE A 161 10.41 -5.96 -4.14
C PHE A 161 11.02 -5.15 -5.28
N THR A 162 11.70 -4.06 -4.96
CA THR A 162 12.34 -3.23 -5.97
C THR A 162 13.57 -2.52 -5.43
N ARG A 163 14.31 -1.85 -6.31
CA ARG A 163 15.37 -0.92 -5.89
C ARG A 163 14.73 0.36 -5.38
N TYR A 164 15.21 0.87 -4.26
CA TYR A 164 14.82 2.17 -3.76
C TYR A 164 15.51 3.27 -4.62
N ASP A 165 14.73 3.98 -5.44
CA ASP A 165 15.25 5.07 -6.27
C ASP A 165 15.30 6.39 -5.48
N ARG A 166 16.52 6.76 -5.08
CA ARG A 166 16.80 7.95 -4.26
C ARG A 166 16.48 9.27 -4.95
N ARG A 167 16.19 9.28 -6.26
CA ARG A 167 15.73 10.48 -6.97
C ARG A 167 14.33 10.92 -6.51
N TYR A 168 13.55 10.00 -5.95
CA TYR A 168 12.25 10.30 -5.34
C TYR A 168 12.34 10.68 -3.85
N THR A 169 13.52 10.62 -3.22
CA THR A 169 13.62 10.92 -1.79
C THR A 169 13.38 12.40 -1.51
N TYR A 170 12.46 12.67 -0.57
CA TYR A 170 12.21 14.02 -0.08
C TYR A 170 13.48 14.66 0.48
N THR A 171 13.61 15.97 0.27
CA THR A 171 14.82 16.72 0.65
C THR A 171 15.20 16.53 2.11
N SER A 172 14.22 16.66 3.02
CA SER A 172 14.38 16.43 4.46
C SER A 172 14.83 15.00 4.82
N ARG A 173 14.53 14.00 3.98
CA ARG A 173 14.75 12.57 4.24
C ARG A 173 16.00 11.99 3.58
N LYS A 174 16.74 12.77 2.76
CA LYS A 174 17.94 12.31 2.04
C LYS A 174 19.03 11.69 2.91
N ARG A 175 19.18 12.13 4.16
CA ARG A 175 20.16 11.58 5.12
C ARG A 175 19.59 10.47 6.01
N TRP A 176 18.26 10.35 6.07
CA TRP A 176 17.56 9.39 6.90
C TRP A 176 17.41 8.03 6.20
N VAL A 177 17.18 8.02 4.88
CA VAL A 177 17.06 6.77 4.10
C VAL A 177 18.40 6.05 3.98
N ARG A 178 18.46 4.83 4.52
CA ARG A 178 19.70 4.03 4.62
C ARG A 178 19.88 3.03 3.50
N PHE A 179 18.80 2.35 3.11
CA PHE A 179 18.88 1.16 2.28
C PHE A 179 18.60 1.43 0.80
N THR A 180 19.05 0.51 -0.05
CA THR A 180 18.97 0.61 -1.52
C THR A 180 17.89 -0.28 -2.13
N HIS A 181 17.21 -1.08 -1.32
CA HIS A 181 16.11 -1.95 -1.70
C HIS A 181 14.87 -1.55 -0.91
N ALA A 182 13.71 -1.73 -1.52
CA ALA A 182 12.40 -1.37 -0.99
C ALA A 182 11.48 -2.59 -1.01
N ILE A 183 10.70 -2.77 0.05
CA ILE A 183 9.61 -3.75 0.12
C ILE A 183 8.31 -2.96 0.11
N CYS A 184 7.63 -2.94 -1.02
CA CYS A 184 6.39 -2.20 -1.19
C CYS A 184 5.23 -3.01 -0.61
N LEU A 185 4.56 -2.47 0.41
CA LEU A 185 3.50 -3.12 1.17
C LEU A 185 2.20 -2.33 1.05
N ALA A 186 1.15 -2.97 0.54
CA ALA A 186 -0.17 -2.37 0.44
C ALA A 186 -1.17 -3.10 1.33
N LEU A 187 -1.80 -2.35 2.24
CA LEU A 187 -2.88 -2.85 3.08
C LEU A 187 -4.22 -2.31 2.60
N GLU A 188 -5.16 -3.23 2.34
CA GLU A 188 -6.49 -2.88 1.85
C GLU A 188 -7.32 -2.22 2.96
N GLN A 189 -8.03 -1.14 2.62
CA GLN A 189 -8.98 -0.50 3.55
C GLN A 189 -10.33 -1.24 3.57
N ASP A 190 -11.11 -1.05 4.63
CA ASP A 190 -12.46 -1.61 4.71
C ASP A 190 -13.33 -1.19 3.51
N TYR A 191 -13.85 -2.19 2.78
CA TYR A 191 -14.64 -1.95 1.57
C TYR A 191 -15.89 -1.14 1.85
N ALA A 192 -16.66 -1.53 2.86
CA ALA A 192 -17.99 -1.01 3.14
C ALA A 192 -17.92 0.43 3.63
N ALA A 193 -17.04 0.72 4.59
CA ALA A 193 -16.77 2.06 5.07
C ALA A 193 -16.26 2.98 3.95
N THR A 194 -15.44 2.47 3.03
CA THR A 194 -14.99 3.26 1.87
C THR A 194 -16.16 3.60 0.92
N GLN A 195 -17.24 2.81 0.88
CA GLN A 195 -18.40 3.13 0.03
C GLN A 195 -19.24 4.31 0.54
N THR A 196 -18.96 4.82 1.75
CA THR A 196 -19.70 5.95 2.32
C THR A 196 -19.01 7.30 2.08
N LEU A 197 -17.92 7.32 1.30
CA LEU A 197 -17.21 8.56 0.92
C LEU A 197 -18.13 9.61 0.27
N PRO A 198 -18.02 10.90 0.65
CA PRO A 198 -17.26 11.42 1.80
C PRO A 198 -18.04 11.26 3.11
N SER A 199 -17.44 10.63 4.12
CA SER A 199 -18.03 10.48 5.47
C SER A 199 -16.98 10.31 6.56
N GLU A 200 -17.36 10.55 7.82
CA GLU A 200 -16.54 10.23 8.99
C GLU A 200 -16.20 8.73 9.09
N GLU A 201 -17.12 7.85 8.72
CA GLU A 201 -16.87 6.40 8.69
C GLU A 201 -15.75 6.04 7.70
N SER A 202 -15.73 6.68 6.53
CA SER A 202 -14.67 6.47 5.56
C SER A 202 -13.32 7.04 6.01
N GLU A 203 -13.31 8.11 6.80
CA GLU A 203 -12.11 8.65 7.46
C GLU A 203 -11.59 7.71 8.56
N HIS A 204 -12.50 7.08 9.32
CA HIS A 204 -12.11 6.05 10.29
C HIS A 204 -11.45 4.85 9.61
N ALA A 205 -11.96 4.42 8.45
CA ALA A 205 -11.31 3.38 7.66
C ALA A 205 -9.94 3.83 7.15
N HIS A 206 -9.84 5.06 6.65
CA HIS A 206 -8.58 5.63 6.17
C HIS A 206 -7.48 5.59 7.23
N PHE A 207 -7.72 6.24 8.36
CA PHE A 207 -6.74 6.39 9.43
C PHE A 207 -6.57 5.11 10.23
N GLY A 208 -7.65 4.35 10.45
CA GLY A 208 -7.58 3.06 11.14
C GLY A 208 -6.72 2.04 10.40
N THR A 209 -6.74 2.03 9.05
CA THR A 209 -5.84 1.18 8.27
C THR A 209 -4.37 1.52 8.52
N TYR A 210 -4.00 2.80 8.66
CA TYR A 210 -2.62 3.18 8.96
C TYR A 210 -2.13 2.65 10.32
N GLU A 211 -2.96 2.69 11.37
CA GLU A 211 -2.59 2.13 12.68
C GLU A 211 -2.23 0.63 12.58
N ILE A 212 -3.02 -0.11 11.80
CA ILE A 212 -2.82 -1.54 11.56
C ILE A 212 -1.57 -1.77 10.69
N GLU A 213 -1.43 -0.99 9.62
CA GLU A 213 -0.33 -1.07 8.67
C GLU A 213 1.04 -0.89 9.35
N GLU A 214 1.15 0.14 10.21
CA GLU A 214 2.39 0.45 10.93
C GLU A 214 2.77 -0.68 11.90
N ALA A 215 1.79 -1.21 12.65
CA ALA A 215 2.01 -2.34 13.56
C ALA A 215 2.48 -3.61 12.82
N TYR A 216 1.90 -3.90 11.66
CA TYR A 216 2.32 -5.03 10.83
C TYR A 216 3.71 -4.82 10.23
N CYS A 217 4.05 -3.60 9.81
CA CYS A 217 5.38 -3.27 9.32
C CYS A 217 6.45 -3.47 10.40
N LEU A 218 6.17 -3.11 11.67
CA LEU A 218 7.06 -3.37 12.79
C LEU A 218 7.32 -4.87 12.99
N GLU A 219 6.26 -5.69 12.94
CA GLU A 219 6.38 -7.15 13.05
C GLU A 219 7.14 -7.76 11.86
N LEU A 220 6.92 -7.27 10.65
CA LEU A 220 7.67 -7.71 9.47
C LEU A 220 9.15 -7.30 9.56
N ALA A 221 9.44 -6.11 10.05
CA ALA A 221 10.80 -5.64 10.25
C ALA A 221 11.54 -6.48 11.30
N ASP A 222 10.86 -6.90 12.38
CA ASP A 222 11.41 -7.85 13.35
C ASP A 222 11.70 -9.21 12.72
N HIS A 223 10.80 -9.70 11.85
CA HIS A 223 11.05 -10.93 11.09
C HIS A 223 12.30 -10.79 10.21
N ILE A 224 12.45 -9.69 9.46
CA ILE A 224 13.64 -9.43 8.63
C ILE A 224 14.92 -9.37 9.49
N ARG A 225 14.87 -8.72 10.66
CA ARG A 225 15.97 -8.69 11.62
C ARG A 225 16.33 -10.08 12.15
N SER A 226 15.34 -10.93 12.38
CA SER A 226 15.55 -12.33 12.79
C SER A 226 16.22 -13.18 11.71
N LEU A 227 16.14 -12.76 10.45
CA LEU A 227 16.83 -13.38 9.31
C LEU A 227 18.27 -12.84 9.12
N GLY A 228 18.69 -11.89 9.96
CA GLY A 228 20.03 -11.29 9.93
C GLY A 228 20.17 -10.06 9.03
N TYR A 229 19.06 -9.43 8.64
CA TYR A 229 19.06 -8.23 7.80
C TYR A 229 18.52 -7.01 8.55
N HIS A 230 19.07 -5.83 8.29
CA HIS A 230 18.46 -4.60 8.78
C HIS A 230 17.17 -4.30 8.00
N ALA A 231 16.25 -3.61 8.66
CA ALA A 231 15.02 -3.11 8.06
C ALA A 231 14.74 -1.70 8.58
N GLN A 232 14.35 -0.80 7.68
CA GLN A 232 13.87 0.54 7.99
C GLN A 232 12.44 0.62 7.47
N ILE A 233 11.53 1.09 8.30
CA ILE A 233 10.12 1.30 7.98
C ILE A 233 9.97 2.73 7.50
N HIS A 234 9.21 2.91 6.42
CA HIS A 234 8.85 4.19 5.85
C HIS A 234 7.31 4.28 5.87
N GLY A 235 6.78 4.80 6.97
CA GLY A 235 5.35 4.94 7.20
C GLY A 235 4.74 6.19 6.60
N HIS A 236 3.49 6.45 6.99
CA HIS A 236 2.75 7.61 6.51
C HIS A 236 3.18 8.91 7.21
N SER A 237 3.56 8.82 8.49
CA SER A 237 3.98 9.96 9.32
C SER A 237 5.43 10.36 9.06
N ASP A 238 6.28 9.40 8.71
CA ASP A 238 7.71 9.55 8.43
C ASP A 238 8.06 9.33 6.95
N SER A 239 7.10 9.60 6.07
CA SER A 239 7.22 9.30 4.65
C SER A 239 8.50 9.85 4.02
N SER A 240 9.18 8.99 3.26
CA SER A 240 10.50 9.29 2.69
C SER A 240 10.49 9.77 1.24
N ALA A 241 9.41 9.49 0.53
CA ALA A 241 9.25 9.67 -0.89
C ALA A 241 7.77 9.51 -1.27
N PRO A 242 7.33 9.99 -2.45
CA PRO A 242 6.08 9.51 -3.02
C PRO A 242 6.20 8.01 -3.31
N TYR A 243 5.30 7.20 -2.75
CA TYR A 243 5.41 5.73 -2.83
C TYR A 243 4.92 5.12 -4.14
N ILE A 244 3.97 5.75 -4.84
CA ILE A 244 3.39 5.17 -6.07
C ILE A 244 4.46 4.77 -7.10
N PRO A 245 5.49 5.59 -7.42
CA PRO A 245 6.58 5.17 -8.30
C PRO A 245 7.27 3.87 -7.85
N LEU A 246 7.55 3.70 -6.55
CA LEU A 246 8.16 2.48 -6.02
C LEU A 246 7.24 1.26 -6.18
N PHE A 247 5.93 1.43 -5.96
CA PHE A 247 4.94 0.35 -6.13
C PHE A 247 4.75 -0.05 -7.60
N VAL A 248 4.78 0.92 -8.50
CA VAL A 248 4.78 0.67 -9.95
C VAL A 248 6.05 -0.08 -10.36
N SER A 249 7.23 0.37 -9.90
CA SER A 249 8.51 -0.32 -10.14
C SER A 249 8.57 -1.71 -9.52
N ALA A 250 7.81 -1.99 -8.47
CA ALA A 250 7.67 -3.31 -7.85
C ALA A 250 6.60 -4.20 -8.53
N GLY A 251 5.91 -3.71 -9.57
CA GLY A 251 4.90 -4.46 -10.32
C GLY A 251 3.53 -4.60 -9.63
N LEU A 252 3.27 -3.81 -8.59
CA LEU A 252 2.08 -3.95 -7.75
C LEU A 252 0.85 -3.21 -8.30
N GLY A 253 1.02 -2.36 -9.30
CA GLY A 253 -0.07 -1.63 -9.91
C GLY A 253 0.39 -0.57 -10.90
N GLN A 254 -0.54 0.29 -11.31
CA GLN A 254 -0.28 1.41 -12.21
C GLN A 254 -0.77 2.72 -11.59
N LEU A 255 -0.20 3.85 -12.00
CA LEU A 255 -0.74 5.16 -11.65
C LEU A 255 -2.09 5.35 -12.35
N GLY A 256 -3.16 5.46 -11.57
CA GLY A 256 -4.50 5.77 -12.07
C GLY A 256 -4.65 7.23 -12.44
N ALA A 257 -5.61 7.53 -13.34
CA ALA A 257 -5.97 8.90 -13.70
C ALA A 257 -6.47 9.74 -12.52
N ASN A 258 -6.91 9.08 -11.44
CA ASN A 258 -7.29 9.69 -10.17
C ASN A 258 -6.10 10.00 -9.24
N GLY A 259 -4.86 9.79 -9.70
CA GLY A 259 -3.65 10.04 -8.90
C GLY A 259 -3.35 8.99 -7.82
N GLN A 260 -4.03 7.84 -7.86
CA GLN A 260 -3.84 6.76 -6.89
C GLN A 260 -3.19 5.53 -7.56
N LEU A 261 -2.57 4.66 -6.77
CA LEU A 261 -2.15 3.35 -7.25
C LEU A 261 -3.38 2.50 -7.56
N LEU A 262 -3.45 1.90 -8.75
CA LEU A 262 -4.45 0.91 -9.11
C LEU A 262 -3.84 -0.49 -9.03
N SER A 263 -4.15 -1.20 -7.95
CA SER A 263 -3.78 -2.60 -7.76
C SER A 263 -4.78 -3.54 -8.45
N PRO A 264 -4.33 -4.67 -9.02
CA PRO A 264 -5.22 -5.71 -9.55
C PRO A 264 -6.17 -6.31 -8.51
N HIS A 265 -5.84 -6.27 -7.22
CA HIS A 265 -6.61 -6.95 -6.16
C HIS A 265 -7.70 -6.08 -5.54
N PHE A 266 -7.39 -4.82 -5.24
CA PHE A 266 -8.28 -3.92 -4.49
C PHE A 266 -8.46 -2.55 -5.15
N GLY A 267 -8.02 -2.39 -6.39
CA GLY A 267 -8.09 -1.11 -7.10
C GLY A 267 -7.28 -0.04 -6.37
N SER A 268 -7.90 1.11 -6.11
CA SER A 268 -7.28 2.21 -5.34
C SER A 268 -7.53 2.18 -3.84
N ARG A 269 -8.18 1.14 -3.31
CA ARG A 269 -8.57 1.06 -1.90
C ARG A 269 -7.44 0.45 -1.06
N ALA A 270 -6.30 1.12 -0.99
CA ALA A 270 -5.22 0.70 -0.10
C ALA A 270 -4.43 1.87 0.47
N ARG A 271 -3.77 1.59 1.60
CA ARG A 271 -2.67 2.39 2.13
C ARG A 271 -1.36 1.71 1.76
N LEU A 272 -0.31 2.52 1.69
CA LEU A 272 0.98 2.14 1.12
C LEU A 272 2.07 2.45 2.14
N MET A 273 2.95 1.49 2.39
CA MET A 273 4.18 1.63 3.16
C MET A 273 5.35 0.97 2.43
N VAL A 274 6.57 1.38 2.81
CA VAL A 274 7.84 0.89 2.23
C VAL A 274 8.79 0.43 3.32
#